data_AF-A0A7K1VAH1-F1
#
_entry.id   AF-A0A7K1VAH1-F1
#
_cell.length_a   1.000
_cell.length_b   1.000
_cell.length_c   1.000
_cell.angle_alpha   90.00
_cell.angle_beta   90.00
_cell.angle_gamma   90.00
#
_symmetry.space_group_name_H-M   'P 1'
#
loop_
_entity.id
_entity.type
_entity.pdbx_description
1 polymer ?
#
loop_
_entity_poly.entity_id
_entity_poly.type
_entity_poly.pdbx_seq_one_letter_code
_entity_poly.pdbx_strand_id
1 'polypeptide(L)' 'MTYLLALIAVVAIAMLCWKAFGPQRSAGTGPAPTRRNRIIGPEDDPDFLAKLSREHRDGEST' A
#
# COMPACT_ATOMS: atom_id res chain seq x y z
N MET A 1 -26.64 -27.05 15.76
CA MET A 1 -26.21 -25.69 16.17
C MET A 1 -24.70 -25.54 16.15
N THR A 2 -23.94 -26.42 16.81
CA THR A 2 -22.46 -26.43 16.78
C THR A 2 -21.88 -26.49 15.36
N TYR A 3 -22.47 -27.29 14.46
CA TYR A 3 -22.05 -27.36 13.05
C TYR A 3 -22.13 -26.02 12.32
N LEU A 4 -23.14 -25.19 12.61
CA LEU A 4 -23.27 -23.86 12.02
C LEU A 4 -22.16 -22.93 12.51
N LEU A 5 -21.87 -22.96 13.82
CA LEU A 5 -20.79 -22.18 14.41
C LEU A 5 -19.42 -22.62 13.89
N ALA A 6 -19.19 -23.93 13.74
CA ALA A 6 -17.96 -24.47 13.16
C ALA A 6 -17.79 -24.03 11.71
N LEU A 7 -18.86 -24.04 10.90
CA LEU A 7 -18.82 -23.54 9.52
C LEU A 7 -18.42 -22.07 9.46
N ILE A 8 -19.03 -21.22 10.31
CA ILE A 8 -18.70 -19.80 10.37
C ILE A 8 -17.24 -19.58 10.77
N ALA A 9 -16.74 -20.33 11.76
CA ALA A 9 -15.36 -20.24 12.20
C ALA A 9 -14.37 -20.60 11.07
N VAL A 10 -14.65 -21.67 10.32
CA VAL A 10 -13.82 -22.08 9.17
C VAL A 10 -13.82 -20.99 8.09
N VAL A 11 -14.97 -20.43 7.74
CA VAL A 11 -15.06 -19.34 6.74
C VAL A 11 -14.31 -18.09 7.22
N ALA A 12 -14.44 -17.73 8.50
CA ALA A 12 -13.74 -16.59 9.08
C ALA A 12 -12.21 -16.75 9.02
N ILE A 13 -11.70 -17.96 9.33
CA ILE A 13 -10.26 -18.27 9.23
C ILE A 13 -9.81 -18.19 7.77
N ALA A 14 -10.56 -18.77 6.83
CA ALA A 14 -10.22 -18.70 5.41
C ALA A 14 -10.16 -17.24 4.89
N MET A 15 -11.10 -16.40 5.30
CA MET A 15 -11.10 -14.96 5.01
C MET A 15 -9.91 -14.23 5.64
N LEU A 16 -9.53 -14.58 6.87
CA LEU A 16 -8.37 -13.99 7.53
C LEU A 16 -7.07 -14.39 6.83
N CYS A 17 -6.92 -15.67 6.47
CA CYS A 17 -5.81 -16.16 5.67
C CYS A 17 -5.76 -15.48 4.30
N TRP A 18 -6.89 -15.28 3.64
CA TRP A 18 -6.97 -14.54 2.39
C TRP A 18 -6.59 -13.06 2.56
N LYS A 19 -6.90 -12.44 3.70
CA LYS A 19 -6.58 -11.03 3.94
C LYS A 19 -5.12 -10.83 4.36
N ALA A 20 -4.51 -11.81 5.02
CA ALA A 20 -3.11 -11.79 5.44
C ALA A 20 -2.15 -12.23 4.32
N PHE A 21 -2.53 -13.24 3.53
CA PHE A 21 -1.68 -13.87 2.52
C PHE A 21 -2.27 -13.85 1.11
N GLY A 22 -3.45 -13.26 0.93
CA GLY A 22 -4.03 -13.12 -0.39
C GLY A 22 -3.10 -12.32 -1.30
N PRO A 23 -3.27 -12.45 -2.63
CA PRO A 23 -2.40 -11.82 -3.61
C PRO A 23 -2.18 -10.37 -3.20
N GLN A 24 -0.94 -10.07 -2.80
CA GLN A 24 -0.53 -8.72 -2.49
C GLN A 24 -0.84 -7.96 -3.77
N ARG A 25 -1.93 -7.18 -3.77
CA ARG A 25 -2.33 -6.41 -4.94
C ARG A 25 -1.11 -5.56 -5.22
N SER A 26 -0.33 -5.95 -6.23
CA SER A 26 0.79 -5.17 -6.72
C SER A 26 0.26 -3.74 -6.77
N ALA A 27 0.92 -2.85 -6.04
CA ALA A 27 0.49 -1.49 -5.91
C ALA A 27 0.16 -0.93 -7.30
N GLY A 28 -1.14 -0.77 -7.61
CA GLY A 28 -1.58 -0.30 -8.91
C GLY A 28 -2.79 -1.05 -9.47
N THR A 29 -3.99 -0.77 -8.94
CA THR A 29 -5.30 -0.69 -9.66
C THR A 29 -6.54 -0.78 -8.75
N GLY A 30 -6.40 -0.88 -7.42
CA GLY A 30 -7.50 -0.52 -6.52
C GLY A 30 -7.62 1.01 -6.41
N PRO A 31 -8.82 1.60 -6.25
CA PRO A 31 -8.92 3.01 -5.89
C PRO A 31 -8.11 3.18 -4.61
N ALA A 32 -7.04 3.97 -4.70
CA ALA A 32 -6.19 4.27 -3.57
C ALA A 32 -7.09 4.66 -2.39
N PRO A 33 -6.89 4.11 -1.18
CA PRO A 33 -7.53 4.72 -0.02
C PRO A 33 -7.14 6.18 -0.09
N THR A 34 -8.14 7.04 -0.21
CA THR A 34 -7.99 8.49 -0.31
C THR A 34 -6.89 8.86 0.66
N ARG A 35 -5.82 9.49 0.15
CA ARG A 35 -4.69 9.95 0.96
C ARG A 35 -5.29 10.79 2.07
N ARG A 36 -5.62 10.16 3.20
CA ARG A 36 -6.08 10.82 4.40
C ARG A 36 -4.86 11.56 4.87
N ASN A 37 -4.73 12.79 4.36
CA ASN A 37 -3.87 13.83 4.85
C ASN A 37 -2.64 13.26 5.57
N ARG A 38 -1.83 12.46 4.85
CA ARG A 38 -0.54 12.06 5.39
C ARG A 38 0.16 13.39 5.51
N ILE A 39 0.35 13.84 6.74
CA ILE A 39 1.17 15.01 7.04
C ILE A 39 2.54 14.63 6.51
N ILE A 40 2.77 15.01 5.26
CA ILE A 40 4.05 14.87 4.58
C ILE A 40 4.88 15.98 5.20
N GLY A 41 5.96 15.59 5.88
CA GLY A 41 6.94 16.56 6.31
C GLY A 41 7.52 17.25 5.07
N PRO A 42 7.98 18.51 5.18
CA PRO A 42 8.55 19.24 4.04
C PRO A 42 9.70 18.51 3.34
N GLU A 43 10.34 17.54 4.01
CA GLU A 43 11.41 16.68 3.46
C GLU A 43 10.89 15.59 2.49
N ASP A 44 9.63 15.16 2.64
CA ASP A 44 9.00 14.09 1.85
C ASP A 44 8.12 14.67 0.71
N ASP A 45 8.29 15.95 0.40
CA ASP A 45 7.57 16.60 -0.69
C ASP A 45 8.05 16.05 -2.04
N PRO A 46 7.14 15.51 -2.87
CA PRO A 46 7.51 14.89 -4.14
C PRO A 46 8.18 15.90 -5.09
N ASP A 47 7.87 17.19 -4.95
CA ASP A 47 8.46 18.26 -5.75
C ASP A 47 9.92 18.54 -5.39
N PHE A 48 10.31 18.39 -4.11
CA PHE A 48 11.70 18.57 -3.68
C PHE A 48 12.58 17.42 -4.19
N LEU A 49 12.13 16.18 -3.99
CA LEU A 49 12.81 14.98 -4.50
C LEU A 49 12.92 14.99 -6.03
N ALA A 50 11.88 15.45 -6.72
CA ALA A 50 11.89 15.58 -8.17
C ALA A 50 12.96 16.58 -8.66
N LYS A 51 13.12 17.72 -7.98
CA LYS A 51 14.17 18.70 -8.29
C LYS A 51 15.57 18.13 -8.04
N LEU A 52 15.80 17.50 -6.89
CA LEU A 52 17.10 16.89 -6.56
C LEU A 52 17.48 15.77 -7.56
N SER A 53 16.50 14.95 -7.97
CA SER A 53 16.73 13.89 -8.95
C SER A 53 17.10 14.40 -10.34
N ARG A 54 16.59 15.58 -10.73
CA ARG A 54 16.95 16.24 -12.00
C ARG A 54 18.37 16.79 -11.93
N GLU A 55 18.69 17.50 -10.85
CA GLU A 55 20.03 18.08 -10.66
C GLU A 55 21.12 17.01 -10.58
N HIS A 56 20.87 15.89 -9.88
CA HIS A 56 21.81 14.75 -9.84
C HIS A 56 22.03 14.11 -11.22
N ARG A 57 21.02 14.07 -12.08
CA ARG A 57 21.14 13.47 -13.41
C ARG A 57 21.88 14.39 -14.38
N ASP A 58 21.68 15.68 -14.26
CA ASP A 58 22.32 16.67 -15.14
C ASP A 58 23.78 16.93 -14.73
N GLY A 59 24.10 16.83 -13.43
CA GLY A 59 25.47 16.96 -12.90
C GLY A 59 26.42 15.80 -13.23
N GLU A 60 25.91 14.63 -13.61
CA GLU A 60 26.73 13.47 -14.04
C GLU A 60 27.03 13.49 -15.55
N SER A 61 26.68 14.57 -16.25
CA SER A 61 26.92 14.73 -17.69
C SER A 61 28.08 15.66 -18.06
N THR A 62 28.93 16.03 -17.09
CA THR A 62 30.19 16.79 -17.31
C THR A 62 31.41 15.90 -17.35
#